data_AF-A0A6J5C3F6-F1
#
_entry.id   AF-A0A6J5C3F6-F1
#
_cell.length_a   1.000
_cell.length_b   1.000
_cell.length_c   1.000
_cell.angle_alpha   90.00
_cell.angle_beta   90.00
_cell.angle_gamma   90.00
#
_symmetry.space_group_name_H-M   'P 1'
#
loop_
_entity.id
_entity.type
_entity.pdbx_description
1 polymer ?
#
loop_
_entity_poly.entity_id
_entity_poly.type
_entity_poly.pdbx_seq_one_letter_code
_entity_poly.pdbx_strand_id
1 'polypeptide(L)'
;MGEQSKIWLSGVALIPYLGIAGLYTLLAEGHDRDFWLSAAVLVGGRVLYAVLDGVVSIVIWRWYVRKRTTDRMHSLFIKNRMPQREYASETLVSYLQRVQTGDDEYPVGVQCAARQLSTLIEQARREGLLSGGRMKHAITDAYNRYTRRSSGQI
;
A
#
# COMPACT_ATOMS: atom_id res chain seq x y z
N MET A 1 -2.26 -17.29 -14.65
CA MET A 1 -0.87 -17.72 -14.38
C MET A 1 -0.31 -17.04 -13.12
N GLY A 2 -0.97 -17.18 -11.95
CA GLY A 2 -0.63 -16.41 -10.75
C GLY A 2 -0.27 -17.22 -9.50
N GLU A 3 -0.62 -18.50 -9.44
CA GLU A 3 -0.45 -19.30 -8.22
C GLU A 3 0.80 -20.17 -8.23
N GLN A 4 1.15 -20.80 -9.36
CA GLN A 4 2.36 -21.64 -9.45
C GLN A 4 3.67 -20.86 -9.25
N SER A 5 3.75 -19.61 -9.71
CA SER A 5 4.95 -18.77 -9.54
C SER A 5 5.22 -18.41 -8.08
N LYS A 6 4.17 -18.23 -7.25
CA LYS A 6 4.32 -17.95 -5.82
C LYS A 6 4.82 -19.16 -5.03
N ILE A 7 4.38 -20.36 -5.40
CA ILE A 7 4.83 -21.61 -4.76
C ILE A 7 6.29 -21.90 -5.11
N TRP A 8 6.68 -21.68 -6.38
CA TRP A 8 8.08 -21.80 -6.82
C TRP A 8 9.03 -20.80 -6.15
N LEU A 9 8.62 -19.53 -6.02
CA LEU A 9 9.39 -18.51 -5.29
C LEU A 9 9.51 -18.84 -3.79
N SER A 10 8.47 -19.42 -3.20
CA SER A 10 8.49 -19.87 -1.80
C SER A 10 9.41 -21.07 -1.59
N GLY A 11 9.49 -22.01 -2.55
CA GLY A 11 10.38 -23.17 -2.49
C GLY A 11 11.85 -22.79 -2.64
N VAL A 12 12.19 -21.87 -3.55
CA VAL A 12 13.57 -21.38 -3.73
C VAL A 12 14.04 -20.57 -2.52
N ALA A 13 13.14 -19.84 -1.86
CA ALA A 13 13.46 -19.08 -0.66
C ALA A 13 13.87 -19.96 0.54
N LEU A 14 13.55 -21.26 0.53
CA LEU A 14 13.95 -22.23 1.57
C LEU A 14 15.37 -22.78 1.36
N ILE A 15 15.91 -22.73 0.13
CA ILE A 15 17.21 -23.29 -0.22
C ILE A 15 18.36 -22.72 0.62
N PRO A 16 18.51 -21.40 0.82
CA PRO A 16 19.57 -20.88 1.68
C PRO A 16 19.40 -21.27 3.17
N TYR A 17 18.17 -21.46 3.64
CA TYR A 17 17.91 -21.92 5.02
C TYR A 17 18.25 -23.40 5.20
N LEU A 18 17.92 -24.24 4.22
CA LEU A 18 18.31 -25.65 4.18
C LEU A 18 19.84 -25.79 4.05
N GLY A 19 20.49 -24.90 3.30
CA GLY A 19 21.95 -24.83 3.21
C GLY A 19 22.61 -24.46 4.54
N ILE A 20 22.09 -23.46 5.26
CA ILE A 20 22.62 -23.06 6.58
C ILE A 20 22.36 -24.15 7.63
N ALA A 21 21.17 -24.74 7.64
CA ALA A 21 20.83 -25.84 8.54
C ALA A 21 21.74 -27.05 8.29
N GLY A 22 21.94 -27.42 7.01
CA GLY A 22 22.82 -28.51 6.61
C GLY A 22 24.27 -28.26 7.02
N LEU A 23 24.79 -27.04 6.78
CA LEU A 23 26.13 -26.62 7.18
C LEU A 23 26.31 -26.69 8.71
N TYR A 24 25.31 -26.28 9.48
CA TYR A 24 25.34 -26.35 10.94
C TYR A 24 25.42 -27.79 11.45
N THR A 25 24.61 -28.71 10.90
CA THR A 25 24.70 -30.15 11.25
C THR A 25 26.04 -30.78 10.88
N LEU A 26 26.61 -30.39 9.75
CA LEU A 26 27.91 -30.89 9.28
C LEU A 26 29.07 -30.41 10.17
N LEU A 27 28.97 -29.19 10.70
CA LEU A 27 29.95 -28.61 11.65
C LEU A 27 29.79 -29.11 13.09
N ALA A 28 28.59 -29.56 13.48
CA ALA A 28 28.27 -29.96 14.84
C ALA A 28 28.32 -31.48 15.09
N GLU A 29 28.69 -32.29 14.09
CA GLU A 29 28.56 -33.78 14.12
C GLU A 29 27.16 -34.25 14.60
N GLY A 30 26.14 -33.44 14.32
CA GLY A 30 24.79 -33.60 14.87
C GLY A 30 23.96 -34.65 14.13
N HIS A 31 23.20 -35.44 14.89
CA HIS A 31 22.25 -36.43 14.38
C HIS A 31 21.09 -35.72 13.63
N ASP A 32 20.33 -36.44 12.79
CA ASP A 32 19.20 -35.92 11.99
C ASP A 32 18.21 -35.01 12.77
N ARG A 33 18.09 -35.23 14.09
CA ARG A 33 17.24 -34.43 14.98
C ARG A 33 17.69 -32.96 15.11
N ASP A 34 18.99 -32.68 15.04
CA ASP A 34 19.55 -31.32 15.17
C ASP A 34 19.35 -30.50 13.89
N PHE A 35 19.31 -31.17 12.73
CA PHE A 35 18.92 -30.56 11.46
C PHE A 35 17.47 -30.08 11.48
N TRP A 36 16.54 -30.94 11.90
CA TRP A 36 15.13 -30.58 11.97
C TRP A 36 14.85 -29.49 13.02
N LEU A 37 15.57 -29.49 14.14
CA LEU A 37 15.45 -28.46 15.17
C LEU A 37 15.92 -27.09 14.64
N SER A 38 17.08 -27.02 14.00
CA SER A 38 17.61 -25.78 13.43
C SER A 38 16.75 -25.26 12.27
N ALA A 39 16.26 -26.13 11.39
CA ALA A 39 15.31 -25.78 10.35
C ALA A 39 13.99 -25.23 10.92
N ALA A 40 13.44 -25.88 11.96
CA ALA A 40 12.23 -25.42 12.63
C ALA A 40 12.41 -24.05 13.29
N VAL A 41 13.55 -23.78 13.93
CA VAL A 41 13.87 -22.48 14.53
C VAL A 41 14.01 -21.39 13.46
N LEU A 42 14.69 -21.68 12.35
CA LEU A 42 14.88 -20.72 11.26
C LEU A 42 13.55 -20.37 10.57
N VAL A 43 12.74 -21.38 10.26
CA VAL A 43 11.42 -21.18 9.65
C VAL A 43 10.46 -20.52 10.63
N GLY A 44 10.42 -20.98 11.89
CA GLY A 44 9.57 -20.42 12.94
C GLY A 44 9.90 -18.96 13.25
N GLY A 45 11.19 -18.62 13.36
CA GLY A 45 11.65 -17.24 13.55
C GLY A 45 11.26 -16.33 12.38
N ARG A 46 11.37 -16.82 11.14
CA ARG A 46 10.97 -16.06 9.94
C ARG A 46 9.45 -15.83 9.89
N VAL A 47 8.64 -16.83 10.24
CA VAL A 47 7.18 -16.70 10.32
C VAL A 47 6.79 -15.69 11.41
N LEU A 48 7.39 -15.79 12.61
CA LEU A 48 7.15 -14.85 13.70
C LEU A 48 7.52 -13.42 13.31
N TYR A 49 8.68 -13.24 12.68
CA TYR A 49 9.11 -11.93 12.20
C TYR A 49 8.14 -11.36 11.15
N ALA A 50 7.69 -12.16 10.19
CA ALA A 50 6.73 -11.74 9.17
C ALA A 50 5.37 -11.34 9.78
N VAL A 51 4.91 -12.06 10.81
CA VAL A 51 3.69 -11.73 11.54
C VAL A 51 3.86 -10.42 12.30
N LEU A 52 4.97 -10.25 13.03
CA LEU A 52 5.26 -9.02 13.77
C LEU A 52 5.39 -7.82 12.85
N ASP A 53 6.10 -7.95 11.73
CA ASP A 53 6.23 -6.89 10.73
C ASP A 53 4.87 -6.49 10.14
N GLY A 54 4.00 -7.48 9.86
CA GLY A 54 2.62 -7.24 9.47
C GLY A 54 1.82 -6.44 10.51
N VAL A 55 1.91 -6.81 11.79
CA VAL A 55 1.24 -6.11 12.89
C VAL A 55 1.77 -4.69 13.04
N VAL A 56 3.08 -4.51 13.04
CA VAL A 56 3.74 -3.20 13.13
C VAL A 56 3.33 -2.31 11.96
N SER A 57 3.33 -2.84 10.74
CA SER A 57 2.87 -2.13 9.53
C SER A 57 1.41 -1.68 9.64
N ILE A 58 0.51 -2.53 10.19
CA ILE A 58 -0.89 -2.16 10.45
C ILE A 58 -0.98 -1.02 11.47
N VAL A 59 -0.23 -1.11 12.57
CA VAL A 59 -0.23 -0.10 13.64
C VAL A 59 0.29 1.23 13.12
N ILE A 60 1.45 1.22 12.45
CA ILE A 60 2.06 2.41 11.83
C ILE A 60 1.08 3.04 10.83
N TRP A 61 0.43 2.23 9.99
CA TRP A 61 -0.56 2.74 9.05
C TRP A 61 -1.70 3.45 9.77
N ARG A 62 -2.26 2.82 10.80
CA ARG A 62 -3.44 3.30 11.52
C ARG A 62 -3.15 4.57 12.33
N TRP A 63 -1.98 4.65 12.97
CA TRP A 63 -1.65 5.76 13.87
C TRP A 63 -1.01 6.95 13.15
N TYR A 64 -0.11 6.70 12.21
CA TYR A 64 0.72 7.78 11.67
C TYR A 64 0.51 8.01 10.17
N VAL A 65 0.56 6.94 9.36
CA VAL A 65 0.58 7.10 7.90
C VAL A 65 -0.79 7.56 7.39
N ARG A 66 -1.91 7.02 7.90
CA ARG A 66 -3.24 7.45 7.45
C ARG A 66 -3.43 8.96 7.61
N LYS A 67 -3.13 9.52 8.78
CA LYS A 67 -3.30 10.95 9.06
C LYS A 67 -2.38 11.78 8.17
N ARG A 68 -1.09 11.44 8.12
CA ARG A 68 -0.08 12.14 7.31
C ARG A 68 -0.41 12.11 5.82
N THR A 69 -0.85 10.97 5.30
CA THR A 69 -1.26 10.81 3.90
C THR A 69 -2.51 11.64 3.61
N THR A 70 -3.52 11.59 4.47
CA THR A 70 -4.75 12.40 4.30
C THR A 70 -4.41 13.90 4.27
N ASP A 71 -3.59 14.37 5.21
CA ASP A 71 -3.24 15.79 5.30
C ASP A 71 -2.37 16.26 4.11
N ARG A 72 -1.45 15.40 3.65
CA ARG A 72 -0.62 15.67 2.46
C ARG A 72 -1.43 15.67 1.16
N MET A 73 -2.41 14.78 1.04
CA MET A 73 -3.29 14.77 -0.13
C MET A 73 -4.24 15.96 -0.11
N HIS A 74 -4.76 16.34 1.05
CA HIS A 74 -5.55 17.55 1.23
C HIS A 74 -4.76 18.82 0.86
N SER A 75 -3.49 18.90 1.26
CA SER A 75 -2.65 20.04 0.87
C SER A 75 -2.34 20.07 -0.62
N LEU A 76 -2.24 18.92 -1.29
CA LEU A 76 -2.14 18.85 -2.76
C LEU A 76 -3.39 19.38 -3.46
N PHE A 77 -4.60 19.05 -2.96
CA PHE A 77 -5.85 19.61 -3.49
C PHE A 77 -5.88 21.14 -3.38
N ILE A 78 -5.48 21.70 -2.23
CA ILE A 78 -5.42 23.15 -2.01
C ILE A 78 -4.34 23.81 -2.89
N LYS A 79 -3.12 23.28 -2.87
CA LYS A 79 -1.96 23.87 -3.57
C LYS A 79 -2.19 23.94 -5.07
N ASN A 80 -2.81 22.90 -5.65
CA ASN A 80 -3.08 22.85 -7.08
C ASN A 80 -4.40 23.53 -7.46
N ARG A 81 -5.09 24.20 -6.52
CA ARG A 81 -6.39 24.88 -6.74
C ARG A 81 -7.38 23.99 -7.48
N MET A 82 -7.48 22.75 -7.02
CA MET A 82 -8.36 21.76 -7.62
C MET A 82 -9.82 22.23 -7.59
N PRO A 83 -10.62 21.97 -8.63
CA PRO A 83 -12.00 22.40 -8.65
C PRO A 83 -12.80 21.74 -7.53
N GLN A 84 -13.87 22.40 -7.11
CA GLN A 84 -14.76 21.83 -6.12
C GLN A 84 -15.62 20.72 -6.73
N ARG A 85 -16.26 19.98 -5.84
CA ARG A 85 -17.23 18.95 -6.21
C ARG A 85 -18.44 19.60 -6.86
N GLU A 86 -18.81 19.14 -8.05
CA GLU A 86 -19.99 19.64 -8.77
C GLU A 86 -21.26 18.92 -8.29
N TYR A 87 -21.16 17.62 -7.99
CA TYR A 87 -22.31 16.79 -7.61
C TYR A 87 -22.12 16.13 -6.25
N ALA A 88 -23.14 16.16 -5.40
CA ALA A 88 -23.11 15.52 -4.08
C ALA A 88 -22.93 13.98 -4.13
N SER A 89 -23.19 13.34 -5.27
CA SER A 89 -22.97 11.92 -5.53
C SER A 89 -21.61 11.62 -6.18
N GLU A 90 -20.82 12.64 -6.53
CA GLU A 90 -19.57 12.48 -7.28
C GLU A 90 -18.51 11.73 -6.46
N THR A 91 -18.10 10.55 -6.91
CA THR A 91 -17.01 9.80 -6.26
C THR A 91 -15.65 10.43 -6.59
N LEU A 92 -14.62 10.13 -5.78
CA LEU A 92 -13.25 10.56 -6.08
C LEU A 92 -12.79 10.16 -7.49
N VAL A 93 -13.19 8.96 -7.96
CA VAL A 93 -12.79 8.45 -9.27
C VAL A 93 -13.45 9.25 -10.39
N SER A 94 -14.77 9.46 -10.29
CA SER A 94 -15.50 10.28 -11.28
C SER A 94 -15.04 11.73 -11.26
N TYR A 95 -14.72 12.28 -10.09
CA TYR A 95 -14.14 13.61 -9.95
C TYR A 95 -12.79 13.74 -10.69
N LEU A 96 -11.86 12.83 -10.42
CA LEU A 96 -10.55 12.87 -11.08
C LEU A 96 -10.68 12.68 -12.60
N GLN A 97 -11.61 11.84 -13.05
CA GLN A 97 -11.87 11.63 -14.47
C GLN A 97 -12.44 12.90 -15.12
N ARG A 98 -13.42 13.57 -14.50
CA ARG A 98 -13.98 14.83 -14.99
C ARG A 98 -12.90 15.90 -15.14
N VAL A 99 -12.06 16.07 -14.12
CA VAL A 99 -10.97 17.05 -14.14
C VAL A 99 -9.92 16.70 -15.21
N GLN A 100 -9.72 15.42 -15.53
CA GLN A 100 -8.78 15.00 -16.56
C GLN A 100 -9.32 15.14 -17.99
N THR A 101 -10.63 14.97 -18.21
CA THR A 101 -11.27 14.96 -19.54
C THR A 101 -11.89 16.31 -19.91
N GLY A 102 -12.04 17.23 -18.96
CA GLY A 102 -12.50 18.60 -19.21
C GLY A 102 -11.42 19.46 -19.88
N ASP A 103 -10.97 19.05 -21.07
CA ASP A 103 -9.75 19.51 -21.74
C ASP A 103 -9.64 21.05 -21.91
N ASP A 104 -10.76 21.79 -21.90
CA ASP A 104 -10.78 23.26 -22.01
C ASP A 104 -11.28 24.01 -20.76
N GLU A 105 -11.77 23.30 -19.74
CA GLU A 105 -12.37 23.94 -18.55
C GLU A 105 -11.34 24.16 -17.43
N TYR A 106 -10.31 23.32 -17.37
CA TYR A 106 -9.31 23.33 -16.29
C TYR A 106 -7.89 23.61 -16.78
N PRO A 107 -7.08 24.37 -16.04
CA PRO A 107 -5.68 24.58 -16.38
C PRO A 107 -4.92 23.25 -16.45
N VAL A 108 -3.97 23.14 -17.39
CA VAL A 108 -3.11 21.95 -17.57
C VAL A 108 -2.46 21.48 -16.25
N GLY A 109 -2.07 22.41 -15.37
CA GLY A 109 -1.50 22.08 -14.06
C GLY A 109 -2.47 21.29 -13.16
N VAL A 110 -3.77 21.60 -13.24
CA VAL A 110 -4.83 20.91 -12.48
C VAL A 110 -5.09 19.52 -13.04
N GLN A 111 -5.16 19.42 -14.37
CA GLN A 111 -5.30 18.13 -15.08
C GLN A 111 -4.13 17.20 -14.78
N CYS A 112 -2.90 17.71 -14.83
CA CYS A 112 -1.69 16.99 -14.45
C CYS A 112 -1.73 16.52 -12.99
N ALA A 113 -2.15 17.37 -12.06
CA ALA A 113 -2.30 16.98 -10.66
C ALA A 113 -3.37 15.89 -10.46
N ALA A 114 -4.48 15.95 -11.21
CA ALA A 114 -5.51 14.92 -11.19
C ALA A 114 -4.98 13.59 -11.74
N ARG A 115 -4.18 13.63 -12.80
CA ARG A 115 -3.51 12.46 -13.39
C ARG A 115 -2.45 11.85 -12.48
N GLN A 116 -1.73 12.67 -11.73
CA GLN A 116 -0.80 12.20 -10.71
C GLN A 116 -1.54 11.46 -9.59
N LEU A 117 -2.67 12.00 -9.10
CA LEU A 117 -3.49 11.35 -8.07
C LEU A 117 -4.08 10.02 -8.55
N SER A 118 -4.60 9.95 -9.78
CA SER A 118 -5.11 8.69 -10.32
C SER A 118 -4.00 7.65 -10.47
N THR A 119 -2.81 8.07 -10.90
CA THR A 119 -1.64 7.20 -11.02
C THR A 119 -1.20 6.65 -9.67
N LEU A 120 -1.17 7.49 -8.62
CA LEU A 120 -0.83 7.06 -7.26
C LEU A 120 -1.82 6.04 -6.69
N ILE A 121 -3.13 6.22 -6.95
CA ILE A 121 -4.16 5.25 -6.53
C ILE A 121 -3.95 3.90 -7.24
N GLU A 122 -3.67 3.95 -8.55
CA GLU A 122 -3.47 2.75 -9.36
C GLU A 122 -2.17 2.02 -8.98
N GLN A 123 -1.08 2.75 -8.73
CA GLN A 123 0.18 2.17 -8.23
C GLN A 123 -0.02 1.49 -6.87
N ALA A 124 -0.68 2.16 -5.92
CA ALA A 124 -0.98 1.57 -4.61
C ALA A 124 -1.86 0.31 -4.72
N ARG A 125 -2.75 0.24 -5.73
CA ARG A 125 -3.56 -0.95 -6.01
C ARG A 125 -2.71 -2.12 -6.51
N ARG A 126 -1.67 -1.86 -7.30
CA ARG A 126 -0.72 -2.88 -7.80
C ARG A 126 0.18 -3.44 -6.69
N GLU A 127 0.54 -2.64 -5.69
CA GLU A 127 1.32 -3.08 -4.53
C GLU A 127 0.57 -4.04 -3.60
N GLY A 128 -0.76 -4.03 -3.64
CA GLY A 128 -1.60 -5.02 -2.97
C GLY A 128 -2.99 -4.50 -2.62
N LEU A 129 -3.96 -5.42 -2.54
CA LEU A 129 -5.38 -5.10 -2.27
C LEU A 129 -5.56 -4.27 -0.99
N LEU A 130 -4.85 -4.62 0.08
CA LEU A 130 -4.93 -3.92 1.36
C LEU A 130 -4.26 -2.54 1.33
N SER A 131 -3.10 -2.42 0.66
CA SER A 131 -2.38 -1.14 0.51
C SER A 131 -3.19 -0.16 -0.35
N GLY A 132 -3.66 -0.62 -1.52
CA GLY A 132 -4.46 0.18 -2.43
C GLY A 132 -5.79 0.63 -1.83
N GLY A 133 -6.49 -0.27 -1.11
CA GLY A 133 -7.74 0.08 -0.42
C GLY A 133 -7.55 1.16 0.64
N ARG A 134 -6.49 1.03 1.44
CA ARG A 134 -6.12 2.00 2.49
C ARG A 134 -5.74 3.37 1.92
N MET A 135 -4.94 3.38 0.85
CA MET A 135 -4.51 4.59 0.16
C MET A 135 -5.71 5.30 -0.49
N LYS A 136 -6.55 4.56 -1.23
CA LYS A 136 -7.78 5.09 -1.82
C LYS A 136 -8.70 5.69 -0.76
N HIS A 137 -8.86 5.02 0.40
CA HIS A 137 -9.67 5.56 1.49
C HIS A 137 -9.09 6.87 2.06
N ALA A 138 -7.79 6.94 2.29
CA ALA A 138 -7.14 8.15 2.79
C ALA A 138 -7.26 9.34 1.81
N ILE A 139 -7.13 9.08 0.51
CA ILE A 139 -7.30 10.11 -0.53
C ILE A 139 -8.77 10.53 -0.63
N THR A 140 -9.71 9.58 -0.50
CA THR A 140 -11.15 9.87 -0.48
C THR A 140 -11.52 10.71 0.74
N ASP A 141 -10.97 10.41 1.92
CA ASP A 141 -11.14 11.22 3.12
C ASP A 141 -10.59 12.64 2.92
N ALA A 142 -9.42 12.77 2.26
CA ALA A 142 -8.83 14.07 1.93
C ALA A 142 -9.71 14.89 0.97
N TYR A 143 -10.24 14.23 -0.06
CA TYR A 143 -11.18 14.83 -1.01
C TYR A 143 -12.46 15.30 -0.30
N ASN A 144 -13.08 14.45 0.51
CA ASN A 144 -14.30 14.79 1.25
C ASN A 144 -14.07 15.98 2.20
N ARG A 145 -12.90 16.07 2.85
CA ARG A 145 -12.52 17.23 3.68
C ARG A 145 -12.37 18.50 2.86
N TYR A 146 -11.71 18.40 1.71
CA TYR A 146 -11.49 19.53 0.80
C TYR A 146 -12.83 20.10 0.31
N THR A 147 -13.73 19.23 -0.13
CA THR A 147 -15.03 19.63 -0.70
C THR A 147 -15.98 20.13 0.38
N ARG A 148 -16.04 19.49 1.54
CA ARG A 148 -16.91 19.92 2.65
C ARG A 148 -16.56 21.31 3.18
N ARG A 149 -15.29 21.71 3.09
CA ARG A 149 -14.84 23.05 3.53
C ARG A 149 -15.31 24.17 2.59
N SER A 150 -15.56 23.88 1.31
CA SER A 150 -16.08 24.87 0.35
C SER A 150 -17.61 24.93 0.34
N SER A 151 -18.28 23.81 0.64
CA SER A 151 -19.73 23.70 0.74
C SER A 151 -20.30 24.29 2.04
N GLY A 152 -19.68 25.35 2.59
CA GLY A 152 -20.13 26.02 3.80
C GLY A 152 -21.53 26.62 3.64
N GLN A 153 -22.56 25.79 3.76
CA GLN A 153 -23.93 26.16 4.04
C GLN A 153 -24.50 25.16 5.05
N ILE A 154 -24.58 25.68 6.29
CA ILE A 154 -25.39 25.33 7.46
C ILE A 154 -25.04 24.02 8.18
#